data_AF-A0A1E1XEU2-F1
#
_entry.id   AF-A0A1E1XEU2-F1
#
_cell.length_a   1.000
_cell.length_b   1.000
_cell.length_c   1.000
_cell.angle_alpha   90.00
_cell.angle_beta   90.00
_cell.angle_gamma   90.00
#
_symmetry.space_group_name_H-M   'P 1'
#
loop_
_entity.id
_entity.type
_entity.pdbx_description
1 polymer ?
#
loop_
_entity_poly.entity_id
_entity_poly.type
_entity_poly.pdbx_seq_one_letter_code
_entity_poly.pdbx_strand_id
1 'polypeptide(L)'
;CLDALAACTEAEWFQDVWLPRELADRLYVKLQKRHLINDRVLPVVLHAGSLVADLAGCPITDSGLISLRPCMKIKKLTLSSTASGRSFSEKSLLECFEGFHELEWLELVGISSVSPSVLRLIAERNERLTVLKLKECENVDDSCLEVLGHHCRLLSVDLSSTQITSLGVAALVKGACKLTLKEFIADGCMKLDDYGVNKLVFSCLKLRILSLEGCSRFIDLEAVLGQMHRRSQLSWFISC
;
A
#
# COMPACT_ATOMS: atom_id res chain seq x y z
N CYS A 1 20.50 0.83 26.19
CA CYS A 1 20.25 2.27 25.93
C CYS A 1 19.08 2.55 24.99
N LEU A 2 18.95 1.93 23.81
CA LEU A 2 17.80 2.17 22.93
C LEU A 2 16.50 1.49 23.41
N ASP A 3 16.58 0.29 23.97
CA ASP A 3 15.43 -0.35 24.63
C ASP A 3 15.08 0.36 25.94
N ALA A 4 16.09 0.98 26.58
CA ALA A 4 15.88 1.89 27.69
C ALA A 4 15.25 3.23 27.23
N LEU A 5 15.52 3.72 26.02
CA LEU A 5 14.84 4.90 25.45
C LEU A 5 13.40 4.56 25.09
N ALA A 6 13.13 3.39 24.50
CA ALA A 6 11.78 2.89 24.27
C ALA A 6 11.02 2.66 25.60
N ALA A 7 11.66 2.10 26.62
CA ALA A 7 11.08 2.00 27.96
C ALA A 7 10.93 3.38 28.64
N CYS A 8 11.86 4.31 28.41
CA CYS A 8 11.73 5.70 28.87
C CYS A 8 10.63 6.45 28.13
N THR A 9 10.17 6.00 26.95
CA THR A 9 8.95 6.55 26.29
C THR A 9 7.65 6.16 26.99
N GLU A 10 7.72 5.32 28.03
CA GLU A 10 6.63 5.12 28.98
C GLU A 10 6.55 6.22 30.06
N ALA A 11 7.59 7.04 30.20
CA ALA A 11 7.62 8.11 31.19
C ALA A 11 7.06 9.41 30.59
N GLU A 12 6.30 10.15 31.39
CA GLU A 12 5.48 11.33 31.03
C GLU A 12 6.25 12.50 30.40
N TRP A 13 7.58 12.46 30.36
CA TRP A 13 8.45 13.55 29.89
C TRP A 13 8.42 13.80 28.37
N PHE A 14 7.89 12.89 27.55
CA PHE A 14 7.88 13.06 26.09
C PHE A 14 6.75 13.93 25.54
N GLN A 15 5.77 14.33 26.36
CA GLN A 15 4.59 15.06 25.86
C GLN A 15 4.93 16.47 25.34
N ASP A 16 6.06 17.05 25.76
CA ASP A 16 6.47 18.42 25.40
C ASP A 16 7.85 18.52 24.71
N VAL A 17 8.45 17.39 24.30
CA VAL A 17 9.81 17.37 23.73
C VAL A 17 9.77 17.33 22.21
N TRP A 18 10.17 18.45 21.60
CA TRP A 18 10.39 18.56 20.16
C TRP A 18 11.86 18.29 19.84
N LEU A 19 12.13 17.19 19.14
CA LEU A 19 13.48 16.93 18.66
C LEU A 19 13.79 17.81 17.44
N PRO A 20 15.03 18.34 17.32
CA PRO A 20 15.50 18.89 16.05
C PRO A 20 15.31 17.85 14.93
N ARG A 21 14.92 18.30 13.73
CA ARG A 21 14.54 17.40 12.61
C ARG A 21 15.58 16.31 12.34
N GLU A 22 16.85 16.66 12.27
CA GLU A 22 17.94 15.70 12.02
C GLU A 22 18.03 14.61 13.10
N LEU A 23 17.72 14.96 14.35
CA LEU A 23 17.73 14.00 15.45
C LEU A 23 16.47 13.11 15.41
N ALA A 24 15.30 13.69 15.10
CA ALA A 24 14.06 12.96 14.89
C ALA A 24 14.23 11.92 13.77
N ASP A 25 14.76 12.31 12.61
CA ASP A 25 15.02 11.43 11.47
C ASP A 25 15.99 10.30 11.82
N ARG A 26 17.08 10.61 12.53
CA ARG A 26 18.05 9.58 12.97
C ARG A 26 17.45 8.61 13.97
N LEU A 27 16.60 9.09 14.87
CA LEU A 27 15.92 8.26 15.85
C LEU A 27 14.87 7.38 15.18
N TYR A 28 14.09 7.95 14.27
CA TYR A 28 13.10 7.27 13.45
C TYR A 28 13.69 6.01 12.79
N VAL A 29 14.80 6.16 12.04
CA VAL A 29 15.44 5.04 11.34
C VAL A 29 15.91 3.94 12.32
N LYS A 30 16.40 4.31 13.50
CA LYS A 30 16.87 3.32 14.50
C LYS A 30 15.72 2.56 15.15
N LEU A 31 14.61 3.24 15.43
CA LEU A 31 13.43 2.64 16.05
C LEU A 31 12.64 1.79 15.05
N GLN A 32 12.50 2.26 13.81
CA GLN A 32 11.82 1.53 12.73
C GLN A 32 12.50 0.18 12.46
N LYS A 33 13.83 0.15 12.35
CA LYS A 33 14.60 -1.09 12.15
C LYS A 33 14.42 -2.15 13.24
N ARG A 34 13.90 -1.74 14.40
CA ARG A 34 13.64 -2.60 15.55
C ARG A 34 12.14 -2.78 15.80
N HIS A 35 11.28 -2.21 14.95
CA HIS A 35 9.83 -2.14 15.12
C HIS A 35 9.39 -1.56 16.48
N LEU A 36 10.16 -0.60 16.99
CA LEU A 36 9.93 0.05 18.30
C LEU A 36 9.09 1.34 18.20
N ILE A 37 8.59 1.69 17.02
CA ILE A 37 7.71 2.85 16.85
C ILE A 37 6.30 2.45 17.29
N ASN A 38 5.69 3.25 18.16
CA ASN A 38 4.32 3.07 18.64
C ASN A 38 3.60 4.44 18.66
N ASP A 39 2.31 4.45 18.99
CA ASP A 39 1.48 5.67 19.02
C ASP A 39 2.09 6.83 19.83
N ARG A 40 2.80 6.53 20.92
CA ARG A 40 3.39 7.54 21.81
C ARG A 40 4.65 8.16 21.21
N VAL A 41 5.41 7.36 20.46
CA VAL A 41 6.69 7.79 19.89
C VAL A 41 6.51 8.53 18.57
N LEU A 42 5.44 8.23 17.82
CA LEU A 42 5.16 8.84 16.53
C LEU A 42 5.25 10.38 16.51
N PRO A 43 4.62 11.13 17.44
CA PRO A 43 4.73 12.60 17.49
C PRO A 43 6.16 13.13 17.69
N VAL A 44 7.05 12.32 18.25
CA VAL A 44 8.43 12.71 18.59
C VAL A 44 9.37 12.49 17.39
N VAL A 45 9.11 11.44 16.60
CA VAL A 45 9.99 11.02 15.51
C VAL A 45 9.50 11.42 14.12
N LEU A 46 8.22 11.76 13.98
CA LEU A 46 7.66 12.34 12.76
C LEU A 46 7.36 13.82 12.95
N HIS A 47 7.48 14.57 11.87
CA HIS A 47 7.22 16.01 11.87
C HIS A 47 6.58 16.43 10.53
N ALA A 48 6.07 17.66 10.46
CA ALA A 48 5.36 18.17 9.27
C ALA A 48 6.17 18.15 7.94
N GLY A 49 7.49 17.98 8.04
CA GLY A 49 8.41 17.89 6.89
C GLY A 49 8.83 16.46 6.55
N SER A 50 8.34 15.45 7.28
CA SER A 50 8.64 14.05 7.01
C SER A 50 8.08 13.65 5.65
N LEU A 51 8.94 13.04 4.83
CA LEU A 51 8.58 12.61 3.46
C LEU A 51 8.27 11.11 3.39
N VAL A 52 8.75 10.34 4.36
CA VAL A 52 8.63 8.88 4.40
C VAL A 52 8.23 8.46 5.80
N ALA A 53 7.22 7.59 5.88
CA ALA A 53 6.80 6.93 7.10
C ALA A 53 6.58 5.44 6.80
N ASP A 54 7.62 4.63 6.99
CA ASP A 54 7.53 3.18 7.06
C ASP A 54 7.19 2.73 8.49
N LEU A 55 5.95 2.32 8.71
CA LEU A 55 5.44 1.84 9.99
C LEU A 55 5.08 0.34 9.92
N ALA A 56 5.68 -0.40 8.98
CA ALA A 56 5.49 -1.84 8.88
C ALA A 56 5.90 -2.55 10.18
N GLY A 57 5.07 -3.46 10.65
CA GLY A 57 5.26 -4.24 11.87
C GLY A 57 5.24 -3.43 13.17
N CYS A 58 4.98 -2.12 13.11
CA CYS A 58 4.93 -1.26 14.28
C CYS A 58 3.54 -1.33 14.94
N PRO A 59 3.43 -1.41 16.28
CA PRO A 59 2.16 -1.42 17.00
C PRO A 59 1.49 -0.03 17.00
N ILE A 60 1.00 0.39 15.83
CA ILE A 60 0.26 1.63 15.63
C ILE A 60 -1.24 1.34 15.69
N THR A 61 -2.00 2.22 16.35
CA THR A 61 -3.47 2.18 16.39
C THR A 61 -4.08 3.44 15.78
N ASP A 62 -5.41 3.54 15.80
CA ASP A 62 -6.14 4.76 15.39
C ASP A 62 -5.62 6.02 16.10
N SER A 63 -5.14 5.89 17.34
CA SER A 63 -4.53 7.01 18.07
C SER A 63 -3.23 7.49 17.42
N GLY A 64 -2.40 6.58 16.93
CA GLY A 64 -1.17 6.94 16.22
C GLY A 64 -1.42 7.55 14.84
N LEU A 65 -2.51 7.20 14.15
CA LEU A 65 -2.89 7.85 12.89
C LEU A 65 -3.19 9.34 13.07
N ILE A 66 -3.66 9.77 14.24
CA ILE A 66 -3.86 11.20 14.55
C ILE A 66 -2.53 11.95 14.47
N SER A 67 -1.44 11.33 14.92
CA SER A 67 -0.08 11.90 14.88
C SER A 67 0.48 12.05 13.47
N LEU A 68 -0.10 11.36 12.48
CA LEU A 68 0.29 11.48 11.07
C LEU A 68 -0.36 12.66 10.36
N ARG A 69 -1.49 13.19 10.85
CA ARG A 69 -2.23 14.27 10.20
C ARG A 69 -1.41 15.54 9.92
N PRO A 70 -0.48 15.97 10.81
CA PRO A 70 0.38 17.12 10.51
C PRO A 70 1.42 16.86 9.40
N CYS A 71 1.67 15.60 9.05
CA CYS A 71 2.73 15.19 8.13
C CYS A 71 2.27 15.25 6.66
N MET A 72 1.77 16.41 6.22
CA MET A 72 1.14 16.62 4.90
C MET A 72 2.11 16.48 3.71
N LYS A 73 3.43 16.37 3.97
CA LYS A 73 4.48 16.20 2.96
C LYS A 73 4.90 14.75 2.74
N ILE A 74 4.22 13.79 3.37
CA ILE A 74 4.51 12.37 3.17
C ILE A 74 4.27 12.00 1.71
N LYS A 75 5.28 11.40 1.11
CA LYS A 75 5.28 10.83 -0.24
C LYS A 75 5.24 9.31 -0.23
N LYS A 76 5.80 8.69 0.81
CA LYS A 76 5.83 7.24 0.98
C LYS A 76 5.31 6.85 2.35
N LEU A 77 4.24 6.08 2.39
CA LEU A 77 3.63 5.60 3.63
C LEU A 77 3.46 4.09 3.57
N THR A 78 3.90 3.41 4.63
CA THR A 78 3.62 1.99 4.86
C THR A 78 2.92 1.83 6.20
N LEU A 79 1.75 1.20 6.19
CA LEU A 79 0.99 0.82 7.38
C LEU A 79 0.67 -0.66 7.32
N SER A 80 0.74 -1.33 8.46
CA SER A 80 0.35 -2.73 8.58
C SER A 80 -0.51 -2.93 9.81
N SER A 81 -1.56 -3.74 9.68
CA SER A 81 -2.24 -4.30 10.83
C SER A 81 -1.26 -5.18 11.63
N THR A 82 -1.33 -5.13 12.95
CA THR A 82 -0.52 -6.00 13.81
C THR A 82 -1.34 -7.18 14.31
N ALA A 83 -0.66 -8.28 14.65
CA ALA A 83 -1.27 -9.53 15.14
C ALA A 83 -2.14 -9.37 16.40
N SER A 84 -2.17 -8.19 17.02
CA SER A 84 -3.04 -7.86 18.16
C SER A 84 -4.54 -7.81 17.82
N GLY A 85 -4.92 -8.00 16.55
CA GLY A 85 -6.32 -8.09 16.10
C GLY A 85 -7.05 -6.75 16.04
N ARG A 86 -6.37 -5.64 16.33
CA ARG A 86 -6.92 -4.29 16.15
C ARG A 86 -6.45 -3.75 14.81
N SER A 87 -7.31 -3.87 13.79
CA SER A 87 -7.16 -3.12 12.54
C SER A 87 -7.56 -1.66 12.77
N PHE A 88 -7.04 -0.76 11.95
CA PHE A 88 -7.49 0.64 11.88
C PHE A 88 -8.99 0.69 11.57
N SER A 89 -9.72 1.67 12.09
CA SER A 89 -11.10 1.92 11.65
C SER A 89 -11.14 2.63 10.29
N GLU A 90 -12.21 2.43 9.51
CA GLU A 90 -12.36 3.15 8.23
C GLU A 90 -12.38 4.67 8.46
N LYS A 91 -13.05 5.12 9.52
CA LYS A 91 -13.10 6.52 9.93
C LYS A 91 -11.70 7.11 10.18
N SER A 92 -10.84 6.41 10.92
CA SER A 92 -9.50 6.92 11.22
C SER A 92 -8.63 7.00 9.96
N LEU A 93 -8.76 6.04 9.03
CA LEU A 93 -8.10 6.08 7.74
C LEU A 93 -8.57 7.29 6.92
N LEU A 94 -9.89 7.51 6.80
CA LEU A 94 -10.43 8.66 6.07
C LEU A 94 -9.90 9.98 6.65
N GLU A 95 -9.97 10.16 7.97
CA GLU A 95 -9.48 11.37 8.62
C GLU A 95 -7.95 11.54 8.50
N CYS A 96 -7.19 10.45 8.41
CA CYS A 96 -5.74 10.48 8.18
C CYS A 96 -5.40 10.90 6.75
N PHE A 97 -6.02 10.26 5.76
CA PHE A 97 -5.73 10.49 4.34
C PHE A 97 -6.29 11.81 3.80
N GLU A 98 -7.26 12.44 4.48
CA GLU A 98 -7.82 13.74 4.07
C GLU A 98 -6.74 14.82 3.88
N GLY A 99 -5.68 14.80 4.70
CA GLY A 99 -4.59 15.78 4.65
C GLY A 99 -3.44 15.43 3.71
N PHE A 100 -3.44 14.24 3.09
CA PHE A 100 -2.35 13.80 2.22
C PHE A 100 -2.66 14.10 0.75
N HIS A 101 -1.76 14.87 0.13
CA HIS A 101 -1.88 15.34 -1.26
C HIS A 101 -0.63 15.09 -2.11
N GLU A 102 0.43 14.52 -1.51
CA GLU A 102 1.72 14.29 -2.16
C GLU A 102 2.13 12.82 -2.19
N LEU A 103 1.23 11.87 -1.90
CA LEU A 103 1.57 10.45 -1.92
C LEU A 103 1.99 10.01 -3.33
N GLU A 104 3.15 9.38 -3.39
CA GLU A 104 3.73 8.75 -4.58
C GLU A 104 3.74 7.22 -4.42
N TRP A 105 3.85 6.73 -3.19
CA TRP A 105 3.86 5.31 -2.81
C TRP A 105 3.02 5.10 -1.53
N LEU A 106 2.06 4.18 -1.60
CA LEU A 106 1.32 3.69 -0.45
C LEU A 106 1.37 2.17 -0.35
N GLU A 107 1.67 1.64 0.84
CA GLU A 107 1.57 0.22 1.16
C GLU A 107 0.73 0.02 2.42
N LEU A 108 -0.37 -0.73 2.28
CA LEU A 108 -1.29 -1.11 3.35
C LEU A 108 -1.30 -2.64 3.42
N VAL A 109 -1.00 -3.20 4.58
CA VAL A 109 -0.89 -4.66 4.77
C VAL A 109 -1.83 -5.14 5.87
N GLY A 110 -2.73 -6.07 5.54
CA GLY A 110 -3.64 -6.68 6.53
C GLY A 110 -4.71 -5.74 7.09
N ILE A 111 -4.96 -4.59 6.43
CA ILE A 111 -5.89 -3.57 6.91
C ILE A 111 -7.27 -3.83 6.30
N SER A 112 -8.11 -4.56 7.00
CA SER A 112 -9.45 -4.93 6.52
C SER A 112 -10.40 -3.73 6.38
N SER A 113 -10.13 -2.58 7.00
CA SER A 113 -10.95 -1.37 6.84
C SER A 113 -10.68 -0.59 5.55
N VAL A 114 -9.76 -1.05 4.69
CA VAL A 114 -9.58 -0.46 3.36
C VAL A 114 -10.82 -0.78 2.51
N SER A 115 -11.63 0.25 2.29
CA SER A 115 -12.86 0.20 1.51
C SER A 115 -12.72 0.96 0.18
N PRO A 116 -13.69 0.85 -0.73
CA PRO A 116 -13.74 1.69 -1.93
C PRO A 116 -13.78 3.19 -1.61
N SER A 117 -14.39 3.58 -0.48
CA SER A 117 -14.46 4.97 -0.04
C SER A 117 -13.08 5.51 0.37
N VAL A 118 -12.32 4.71 1.12
CA VAL A 118 -10.94 5.05 1.51
C VAL A 118 -10.05 5.18 0.28
N LEU A 119 -10.11 4.22 -0.64
CA LEU A 119 -9.31 4.27 -1.87
C LEU A 119 -9.72 5.41 -2.78
N ARG A 120 -11.01 5.77 -2.85
CA ARG A 120 -11.48 6.94 -3.60
C ARG A 120 -10.85 8.22 -3.07
N LEU A 121 -10.91 8.44 -1.76
CA LEU A 121 -10.30 9.60 -1.12
C LEU A 121 -8.80 9.68 -1.45
N ILE A 122 -8.07 8.57 -1.28
CA ILE A 122 -6.64 8.51 -1.57
C ILE A 122 -6.37 8.83 -3.05
N ALA A 123 -7.11 8.21 -3.97
CA ALA A 123 -6.93 8.34 -5.40
C ALA A 123 -7.24 9.75 -5.92
N GLU A 124 -8.33 10.36 -5.45
CA GLU A 124 -8.74 11.71 -5.86
C GLU A 124 -7.82 12.80 -5.30
N ARG A 125 -7.22 12.59 -4.12
CA ARG A 125 -6.33 13.56 -3.48
C ARG A 125 -4.87 13.47 -3.93
N ASN A 126 -4.43 12.32 -4.46
CA ASN A 126 -3.03 12.05 -4.73
C ASN A 126 -2.78 11.70 -6.21
N GLU A 127 -2.80 12.71 -7.07
CA GLU A 127 -2.57 12.55 -8.53
C GLU A 127 -1.20 11.96 -8.89
N ARG A 128 -0.24 12.02 -7.95
CA ARG A 128 1.14 11.51 -8.11
C ARG A 128 1.31 10.08 -7.61
N LEU A 129 0.25 9.44 -7.13
CA LEU A 129 0.32 8.07 -6.64
C LEU A 129 0.65 7.13 -7.80
N THR A 130 1.81 6.48 -7.71
CA THR A 130 2.31 5.57 -8.76
C THR A 130 2.52 4.15 -8.26
N VAL A 131 2.71 3.96 -6.96
CA VAL A 131 2.87 2.63 -6.35
C VAL A 131 1.81 2.44 -5.29
N LEU A 132 0.99 1.41 -5.44
CA LEU A 132 -0.05 1.06 -4.48
C LEU A 132 0.01 -0.42 -4.15
N LYS A 133 0.21 -0.75 -2.89
CA LYS A 133 0.24 -2.14 -2.42
C LYS A 133 -0.81 -2.33 -1.33
N LEU A 134 -1.69 -3.31 -1.50
CA LEU A 134 -2.85 -3.58 -0.65
C LEU A 134 -2.87 -5.06 -0.25
N LYS A 135 -1.76 -5.54 0.30
CA LYS A 135 -1.57 -6.96 0.62
C LYS A 135 -2.46 -7.39 1.77
N GLU A 136 -3.09 -8.56 1.67
CA GLU A 136 -3.90 -9.14 2.76
C GLU A 136 -5.04 -8.21 3.24
N CYS A 137 -5.41 -7.20 2.44
CA CYS A 137 -6.53 -6.32 2.75
C CYS A 137 -7.83 -6.99 2.27
N GLU A 138 -8.43 -7.82 3.13
CA GLU A 138 -9.54 -8.73 2.77
C GLU A 138 -10.78 -8.05 2.18
N ASN A 139 -11.03 -6.77 2.46
CA ASN A 139 -12.17 -6.04 1.91
C ASN A 139 -11.87 -5.34 0.57
N VAL A 140 -10.67 -5.52 0.02
CA VAL A 140 -10.32 -5.04 -1.32
C VAL A 140 -10.89 -6.00 -2.36
N ASP A 141 -11.86 -5.50 -3.14
CA ASP A 141 -12.62 -6.24 -4.14
C ASP A 141 -12.65 -5.51 -5.51
N ASP A 142 -13.50 -5.97 -6.42
CA ASP A 142 -13.62 -5.40 -7.77
C ASP A 142 -14.05 -3.93 -7.78
N SER A 143 -14.85 -3.50 -6.80
CA SER A 143 -15.31 -2.11 -6.69
C SER A 143 -14.15 -1.17 -6.30
N CYS A 144 -13.19 -1.67 -5.53
CA CYS A 144 -11.93 -0.96 -5.27
C CYS A 144 -11.12 -0.75 -6.55
N LEU A 145 -11.02 -1.78 -7.39
CA LEU A 145 -10.27 -1.70 -8.66
C LEU A 145 -10.96 -0.79 -9.68
N GLU A 146 -12.29 -0.73 -9.67
CA GLU A 146 -13.03 0.25 -10.47
C GLU A 146 -12.67 1.68 -10.08
N VAL A 147 -12.62 2.00 -8.79
CA VAL A 147 -12.18 3.32 -8.29
C VAL A 147 -10.76 3.63 -8.76
N LEU A 148 -9.82 2.70 -8.53
CA LEU A 148 -8.43 2.88 -8.93
C LEU A 148 -8.28 3.08 -10.45
N GLY A 149 -9.04 2.34 -11.26
CA GLY A 149 -9.04 2.49 -12.72
C GLY A 149 -9.47 3.89 -13.19
N HIS A 150 -10.46 4.48 -12.52
CA HIS A 150 -10.98 5.81 -12.87
C HIS A 150 -10.06 6.96 -12.45
N HIS A 151 -9.44 6.85 -11.27
CA HIS A 151 -8.76 7.98 -10.64
C HIS A 151 -7.23 7.91 -10.69
N CYS A 152 -6.64 6.71 -10.83
CA CYS A 152 -5.19 6.53 -10.73
C CYS A 152 -4.50 6.26 -12.08
N ARG A 153 -3.18 6.52 -12.10
CA ARG A 153 -2.24 6.17 -13.18
C ARG A 153 -1.06 5.37 -12.59
N LEU A 154 -1.37 4.22 -12.01
CA LEU A 154 -0.41 3.39 -11.28
C LEU A 154 0.66 2.81 -12.22
N LEU A 155 1.90 2.84 -11.75
CA LEU A 155 3.04 2.13 -12.36
C LEU A 155 3.18 0.72 -11.79
N SER A 156 2.90 0.54 -10.50
CA SER A 156 2.99 -0.75 -9.80
C SER A 156 1.79 -0.91 -8.87
N VAL A 157 1.12 -2.07 -8.97
CA VAL A 157 0.03 -2.45 -8.07
C VAL A 157 0.28 -3.84 -7.52
N ASP A 158 0.11 -4.00 -6.21
CA ASP A 158 0.20 -5.28 -5.53
C ASP A 158 -1.10 -5.51 -4.75
N LEU A 159 -1.83 -6.55 -5.14
CA LEU A 159 -3.15 -6.91 -4.64
C LEU A 159 -3.13 -8.32 -4.03
N SER A 160 -1.95 -8.77 -3.57
CA SER A 160 -1.78 -10.13 -3.07
C SER A 160 -2.72 -10.45 -1.92
N SER A 161 -3.30 -11.66 -1.93
CA SER A 161 -4.24 -12.15 -0.92
C SER A 161 -5.45 -11.23 -0.70
N THR A 162 -5.97 -10.63 -1.78
CA THR A 162 -7.22 -9.85 -1.76
C THR A 162 -8.39 -10.61 -2.41
N GLN A 163 -9.58 -10.01 -2.39
CA GLN A 163 -10.82 -10.64 -2.87
C GLN A 163 -11.17 -10.30 -4.33
N ILE A 164 -10.21 -9.74 -5.08
CA ILE A 164 -10.40 -9.33 -6.46
C ILE A 164 -10.71 -10.52 -7.39
N THR A 165 -11.43 -10.23 -8.46
CA THR A 165 -11.70 -11.16 -9.54
C THR A 165 -11.22 -10.59 -10.87
N SER A 166 -11.37 -11.38 -11.93
CA SER A 166 -11.07 -10.96 -13.29
C SER A 166 -11.93 -9.78 -13.77
N LEU A 167 -13.10 -9.54 -13.17
CA LEU A 167 -13.92 -8.36 -13.47
C LEU A 167 -13.27 -7.07 -12.94
N GLY A 168 -12.75 -7.10 -11.71
CA GLY A 168 -12.00 -5.97 -11.14
C GLY A 168 -10.76 -5.64 -11.95
N VAL A 169 -9.99 -6.67 -12.34
CA VAL A 169 -8.82 -6.47 -13.21
C VAL A 169 -9.21 -5.84 -14.54
N ALA A 170 -10.31 -6.30 -15.16
CA ALA A 170 -10.82 -5.70 -16.38
C ALA A 170 -11.26 -4.23 -16.18
N ALA A 171 -11.87 -3.90 -15.04
CA ALA A 171 -12.24 -2.52 -14.69
C ALA A 171 -11.01 -1.61 -14.51
N LEU A 172 -9.99 -2.09 -13.79
CA LEU A 172 -8.72 -1.38 -13.60
C LEU A 172 -8.08 -0.99 -14.94
N VAL A 173 -8.03 -1.94 -15.89
CA VAL A 173 -7.39 -1.73 -17.20
C VAL A 173 -8.31 -1.12 -18.25
N LYS A 174 -9.59 -0.90 -17.95
CA LYS A 174 -10.46 -0.06 -18.79
C LYS A 174 -10.05 1.42 -18.67
N GLY A 175 -9.64 1.82 -17.47
CA GLY A 175 -9.23 3.16 -17.10
C GLY A 175 -7.81 3.57 -17.52
N ALA A 176 -7.24 4.55 -16.82
CA ALA A 176 -5.96 5.17 -17.21
C ALA A 176 -4.72 4.33 -16.82
N CYS A 177 -4.87 3.38 -15.89
CA CYS A 177 -3.80 2.49 -15.45
C CYS A 177 -3.18 1.69 -16.62
N LYS A 178 -3.97 1.31 -17.65
CA LYS A 178 -3.44 0.57 -18.82
C LYS A 178 -2.29 1.26 -19.57
N LEU A 179 -2.23 2.59 -19.48
CA LEU A 179 -1.22 3.41 -20.17
C LEU A 179 0.11 3.50 -19.41
N THR A 180 0.11 3.10 -18.14
CA THR A 180 1.19 3.39 -17.18
C THR A 180 1.69 2.15 -16.46
N LEU A 181 0.82 1.15 -16.22
CA LEU A 181 1.12 -0.03 -15.44
C LEU A 181 2.29 -0.83 -16.03
N LYS A 182 3.28 -1.08 -15.16
CA LYS A 182 4.51 -1.84 -15.42
C LYS A 182 4.59 -3.10 -14.56
N GLU A 183 3.98 -3.08 -13.39
CA GLU A 183 4.06 -4.19 -12.43
C GLU A 183 2.66 -4.48 -11.89
N PHE A 184 2.27 -5.75 -11.95
CA PHE A 184 1.02 -6.25 -11.40
C PHE A 184 1.31 -7.53 -10.61
N ILE A 185 1.06 -7.49 -9.31
CA ILE A 185 1.26 -8.61 -8.40
C ILE A 185 -0.10 -8.95 -7.80
N ALA A 186 -0.53 -10.21 -7.93
CA ALA A 186 -1.79 -10.70 -7.38
C ALA A 186 -1.62 -12.12 -6.82
N ASP A 187 -0.55 -12.31 -6.06
CA ASP A 187 -0.23 -13.61 -5.46
C ASP A 187 -1.34 -14.01 -4.46
N GLY A 188 -1.71 -15.28 -4.41
CA GLY A 188 -2.75 -15.78 -3.51
C GLY A 188 -4.18 -15.29 -3.81
N CYS A 189 -4.42 -14.62 -4.95
CA CYS A 189 -5.76 -14.19 -5.35
C CYS A 189 -6.61 -15.35 -5.89
N MET A 190 -7.26 -16.09 -4.98
CA MET A 190 -7.95 -17.35 -5.27
C MET A 190 -9.18 -17.24 -6.21
N LYS A 191 -9.67 -16.02 -6.47
CA LYS A 191 -10.84 -15.76 -7.34
C LYS A 191 -10.45 -15.23 -8.72
N LEU A 192 -9.16 -14.94 -8.96
CA LEU A 192 -8.66 -14.48 -10.24
C LEU A 192 -8.54 -15.66 -11.21
N ASP A 193 -8.89 -15.44 -12.48
CA ASP A 193 -8.81 -16.46 -13.55
C ASP A 193 -8.16 -15.90 -14.83
N ASP A 194 -7.99 -16.76 -15.83
CA ASP A 194 -7.33 -16.43 -17.09
C ASP A 194 -7.95 -15.22 -17.82
N TYR A 195 -9.25 -14.97 -17.66
CA TYR A 195 -9.92 -13.86 -18.35
C TYR A 195 -9.35 -12.50 -17.94
N GLY A 196 -9.12 -12.29 -16.65
CA GLY A 196 -8.61 -11.04 -16.09
C GLY A 196 -7.16 -10.80 -16.50
N VAL A 197 -6.33 -11.85 -16.38
CA VAL A 197 -4.92 -11.81 -16.75
C VAL A 197 -4.76 -11.54 -18.25
N ASN A 198 -5.55 -12.21 -19.10
CA ASN A 198 -5.58 -11.93 -20.53
C ASN A 198 -5.87 -10.45 -20.80
N LYS A 199 -6.95 -9.91 -20.21
CA LYS A 199 -7.31 -8.50 -20.38
C LYS A 199 -6.20 -7.56 -19.95
N LEU A 200 -5.55 -7.84 -18.81
CA LEU A 200 -4.43 -7.08 -18.30
C LEU A 200 -3.28 -7.04 -19.29
N VAL A 201 -2.85 -8.21 -19.77
CA VAL A 201 -1.71 -8.37 -20.69
C VAL A 201 -1.97 -7.72 -22.05
N PHE A 202 -3.18 -7.87 -22.60
CA PHE A 202 -3.52 -7.25 -23.88
C PHE A 202 -3.66 -5.73 -23.80
N SER A 203 -4.07 -5.20 -22.64
CA SER A 203 -4.34 -3.76 -22.47
C SER A 203 -3.11 -2.98 -22.01
N CYS A 204 -2.27 -3.57 -21.14
CA CYS A 204 -1.15 -2.89 -20.50
C CYS A 204 0.15 -3.14 -21.27
N LEU A 205 0.38 -2.35 -22.33
CA LEU A 205 1.53 -2.55 -23.21
C LEU A 205 2.90 -2.28 -22.57
N LYS A 206 2.92 -1.63 -21.40
CA LYS A 206 4.13 -1.35 -20.62
C LYS A 206 4.37 -2.36 -19.49
N LEU A 207 3.50 -3.36 -19.34
CA LEU A 207 3.61 -4.38 -18.30
C LEU A 207 4.90 -5.19 -18.48
N ARG A 208 5.65 -5.32 -17.39
CA ARG A 208 6.97 -5.97 -17.31
C ARG A 208 7.07 -7.04 -16.25
N ILE A 209 6.38 -6.84 -15.15
CA ILE A 209 6.35 -7.76 -14.03
C ILE A 209 4.91 -8.21 -13.82
N LEU A 210 4.71 -9.53 -13.88
CA LEU A 210 3.45 -10.18 -13.56
C LEU A 210 3.74 -11.30 -12.56
N SER A 211 3.14 -11.24 -11.38
CA SER A 211 3.25 -12.29 -10.37
C SER A 211 1.86 -12.77 -9.99
N LEU A 212 1.69 -14.10 -10.02
CA LEU A 212 0.42 -14.79 -9.80
C LEU A 212 0.65 -16.04 -8.93
N GLU A 213 1.66 -16.01 -8.07
CA GLU A 213 2.05 -17.15 -7.23
C GLU A 213 0.88 -17.59 -6.34
N GLY A 214 0.66 -18.90 -6.18
CA GLY A 214 -0.39 -19.43 -5.31
C GLY A 214 -1.85 -19.24 -5.80
N CYS A 215 -2.07 -18.80 -7.04
CA CYS A 215 -3.40 -18.74 -7.65
C CYS A 215 -3.80 -20.06 -8.32
N SER A 216 -4.98 -20.60 -8.03
CA SER A 216 -5.35 -21.98 -8.40
C SER A 216 -6.23 -22.14 -9.66
N ARG A 217 -6.58 -21.06 -10.38
CA ARG A 217 -7.63 -21.07 -11.41
C ARG A 217 -7.15 -20.81 -12.84
N PHE A 218 -5.89 -21.08 -13.12
CA PHE A 218 -5.29 -20.77 -14.41
C PHE A 218 -5.10 -22.04 -15.25
N ILE A 219 -5.64 -22.04 -16.47
CA ILE A 219 -5.63 -23.18 -17.40
C ILE A 219 -4.71 -22.88 -18.59
N ASP A 220 -4.66 -21.63 -19.07
CA ASP A 220 -3.94 -21.25 -20.30
C ASP A 220 -2.89 -20.14 -20.08
N LEU A 221 -2.29 -20.08 -18.89
CA LEU A 221 -1.34 -19.03 -18.56
C LEU A 221 -0.10 -19.03 -19.47
N GLU A 222 0.38 -20.20 -19.85
CA GLU A 222 1.55 -20.38 -20.72
C GLU A 222 1.40 -19.72 -22.10
N ALA A 223 0.21 -19.77 -22.71
CA ALA A 223 -0.03 -19.10 -23.98
C ALA A 223 0.05 -17.57 -23.84
N VAL A 224 -0.46 -17.04 -22.73
CA VAL A 224 -0.39 -15.61 -22.40
C VAL A 224 1.06 -15.16 -22.21
N LEU A 225 1.84 -15.94 -21.46
CA LEU A 225 3.27 -15.66 -21.22
C LEU A 225 4.07 -15.72 -22.52
N GLY A 226 3.79 -16.71 -23.37
CA GLY A 226 4.42 -16.82 -24.68
C GLY A 226 4.18 -15.58 -25.55
N GLN A 227 2.99 -14.99 -25.50
CA GLN A 227 2.70 -13.75 -26.22
C GLN A 227 3.44 -12.54 -25.65
N MET A 228 3.55 -12.43 -24.33
CA MET A 228 4.30 -11.33 -23.71
C MET A 228 5.81 -11.42 -23.98
N HIS A 229 6.38 -12.63 -23.97
CA HIS A 229 7.78 -12.86 -24.35
C HIS A 229 8.02 -12.46 -25.81
N ARG A 230 7.12 -12.81 -26.73
CA ARG A 230 7.20 -12.36 -28.14
C ARG A 230 7.16 -10.83 -28.28
N ARG A 231 6.46 -10.14 -27.38
CA ARG A 231 6.42 -8.66 -27.35
C ARG A 231 7.58 -8.03 -26.60
N SER A 232 8.53 -8.82 -26.08
CA SER A 232 9.59 -8.37 -25.16
C SER A 232 9.04 -7.57 -23.98
N GLN A 233 7.82 -7.91 -23.54
CA GLN A 233 7.13 -7.21 -22.47
C GLN A 233 7.54 -7.74 -21.10
N LEU A 234 7.62 -9.06 -20.90
CA LEU A 234 7.99 -9.63 -19.60
C LEU A 234 9.49 -9.59 -19.34
N SER A 235 9.87 -9.06 -18.19
CA SER A 235 11.21 -9.18 -17.62
C SER A 235 11.27 -10.17 -16.46
N TRP A 236 10.20 -10.29 -15.68
CA TRP A 236 10.11 -11.19 -14.53
C TRP A 236 8.69 -11.75 -14.44
N PHE A 237 8.60 -13.05 -14.23
CA PHE A 237 7.34 -13.79 -14.09
C PHE A 237 7.49 -14.89 -13.05
N ILE A 238 6.51 -15.00 -12.15
CA ILE A 238 6.41 -16.06 -11.14
C ILE A 238 5.03 -16.70 -11.28
N SER A 239 5.00 -17.99 -11.60
CA SER A 239 3.81 -18.85 -11.60
C SER A 239 3.82 -19.83 -10.43
N CYS A 240 2.63 -20.35 -10.12
CA CYS A 240 2.37 -21.47 -9.22
C CYS A 240 3.20 -22.71 -9.51
#